data_AF-R6X417-F1
#
_entry.id   AF-R6X417-F1
#
_cell.length_a   1.000
_cell.length_b   1.000
_cell.length_c   1.000
_cell.angle_alpha   90.00
_cell.angle_beta   90.00
_cell.angle_gamma   90.00
#
_symmetry.space_group_name_H-M   'P 1'
#
loop_
_entity.id
_entity.type
_entity.pdbx_description
1 polymer ?
#
loop_
_entity_poly.entity_id
_entity_poly.type
_entity_poly.pdbx_seq_one_letter_code
_entity_poly.pdbx_strand_id
1 'polypeptide(L)'
;MKRIVILRCLRSNNVCTGAACMRAFNTKSGAFARYGEEPLELEAYWSCNGCGDCHFKYQEGIEEKLERIIGLKPDAVHVGVCVKHRTQDGQVVTCKTIAEICERLEAAGLTIVEGTH
;
A
#
# COMPACT_ATOMS: atom_id res chain seq x y z
N MET A 1 -8.08 15.29 -11.81
CA MET A 1 -7.17 15.00 -10.68
C MET A 1 -7.50 13.61 -10.16
N LYS A 2 -6.51 12.73 -10.01
CA LYS A 2 -6.67 11.40 -9.43
C LYS A 2 -6.19 11.40 -7.98
N ARG A 3 -7.05 10.91 -7.09
CA ARG A 3 -6.76 10.81 -5.65
C ARG A 3 -6.34 9.39 -5.36
N ILE A 4 -5.15 9.23 -4.79
CA ILE A 4 -4.58 7.92 -4.53
C ILE A 4 -4.12 7.79 -3.09
N VAL A 5 -3.98 6.54 -2.65
CA VAL A 5 -3.37 6.20 -1.36
C VAL A 5 -2.29 5.16 -1.56
N ILE A 6 -1.34 5.08 -0.63
CA ILE A 6 -0.28 4.07 -0.66
C ILE A 6 -0.31 3.22 0.61
N LEU A 7 -0.42 1.91 0.43
CA LEU A 7 -0.28 0.89 1.46
C LEU A 7 1.15 0.32 1.45
N ARG A 8 1.80 0.33 2.62
CA ARG A 8 3.15 -0.23 2.86
C ARG A 8 3.16 -1.29 3.96
N CYS A 9 4.14 -2.19 3.90
CA CYS A 9 4.36 -3.19 4.95
C CYS A 9 4.91 -2.54 6.21
N LEU A 10 4.30 -2.78 7.39
CA LEU A 10 4.79 -2.26 8.67
C LEU A 10 6.25 -2.64 8.94
N ARG A 11 6.62 -3.91 8.70
CA ARG A 11 7.99 -4.42 8.91
C ARG A 11 9.06 -3.62 8.20
N SER A 12 8.74 -3.04 7.04
CA SER A 12 9.69 -2.21 6.30
C SER A 12 10.07 -0.92 7.05
N ASN A 13 9.31 -0.47 8.05
CA ASN A 13 9.67 0.72 8.85
C ASN A 13 11.00 0.56 9.60
N ASN A 14 11.51 -0.66 9.76
CA ASN A 14 12.82 -0.85 10.38
C ASN A 14 13.96 -0.21 9.57
N VAL A 15 13.78 0.00 8.26
CA VAL A 15 14.83 0.52 7.36
C VAL A 15 14.32 1.50 6.29
N CYS A 16 13.03 1.46 5.96
CA CYS A 16 12.45 2.21 4.86
C CYS A 16 11.83 3.53 5.34
N THR A 17 12.31 4.64 4.79
CA THR A 17 11.75 5.99 5.01
C THR A 17 10.61 6.34 4.05
N GLY A 18 10.34 5.49 3.05
CA GLY A 18 9.41 5.80 1.96
C GLY A 18 9.96 6.73 0.87
N ALA A 19 11.24 7.14 0.95
CA ALA A 19 11.82 8.11 0.02
C ALA A 19 11.71 7.69 -1.47
N ALA A 20 11.93 6.40 -1.78
CA ALA A 20 11.80 5.91 -3.16
C ALA A 20 10.34 5.95 -3.65
N CYS A 21 9.36 5.58 -2.80
CA CYS A 21 7.93 5.71 -3.12
C CYS A 21 7.56 7.17 -3.41
N MET A 22 8.00 8.11 -2.55
CA MET A 22 7.69 9.53 -2.70
C MET A 22 8.39 10.15 -3.90
N ARG A 23 9.63 9.75 -4.20
CA ARG A 23 10.31 10.16 -5.43
C ARG A 23 9.53 9.69 -6.65
N ALA A 24 9.14 8.41 -6.70
CA ALA A 24 8.38 7.86 -7.82
C ALA A 24 7.01 8.55 -7.99
N PHE A 25 6.34 8.89 -6.89
CA PHE A 25 5.11 9.70 -6.91
C PHE A 25 5.37 11.10 -7.50
N ASN A 26 6.35 11.82 -6.96
CA ASN A 26 6.67 13.20 -7.38
C ASN A 26 7.10 13.28 -8.85
N THR A 27 7.83 12.28 -9.34
CA THR A 27 8.31 12.24 -10.73
C THR A 27 7.40 11.43 -11.66
N LYS A 28 6.25 10.93 -11.16
CA LYS A 28 5.33 10.03 -11.86
C LYS A 28 6.05 8.87 -12.59
N SER A 29 6.97 8.21 -11.90
CA SER A 29 7.71 7.06 -12.43
C SER A 29 7.24 5.74 -11.80
N GLY A 30 7.80 4.62 -12.25
CA GLY A 30 7.39 3.29 -11.78
C GLY A 30 5.92 3.03 -12.02
N ALA A 31 5.21 2.55 -10.99
CA ALA A 31 3.77 2.28 -11.09
C ALA A 31 2.92 3.55 -11.30
N PHE A 32 3.45 4.74 -11.00
CA PHE A 32 2.75 6.01 -11.21
C PHE A 32 2.81 6.53 -12.65
N ALA A 33 3.68 5.96 -13.51
CA ALA A 33 3.76 6.34 -14.92
C ALA A 33 2.44 6.15 -15.66
N ARG A 34 1.59 5.22 -15.18
CA ARG A 34 0.24 4.97 -15.70
C ARG A 34 -0.68 6.19 -15.72
N TYR A 35 -0.40 7.21 -14.93
CA TYR A 35 -1.23 8.41 -14.84
C TYR A 35 -0.82 9.48 -15.85
N GLY A 36 0.34 9.37 -16.50
CA GLY A 36 0.81 10.36 -17.48
C GLY A 36 0.74 11.80 -16.94
N GLU A 37 0.10 12.70 -17.68
CA GLU A 37 -0.03 14.11 -17.28
C GLU A 37 -1.11 14.36 -16.21
N GLU A 38 -1.97 13.39 -15.88
CA GLU A 38 -3.04 13.55 -14.90
C GLU A 38 -2.52 14.00 -13.52
N PRO A 39 -2.98 15.13 -12.97
CA PRO A 39 -2.58 15.56 -11.62
C PRO A 39 -2.94 14.52 -10.56
N LEU A 40 -2.00 14.26 -9.64
CA LEU A 40 -2.19 13.31 -8.54
C LEU A 40 -2.27 14.02 -7.20
N GLU A 41 -3.14 13.53 -6.33
CA GLU A 41 -3.21 13.89 -4.92
C GLU A 41 -2.99 12.63 -4.07
N LEU A 42 -2.08 12.70 -3.10
CA LEU A 42 -1.83 11.62 -2.15
C LEU A 42 -2.65 11.87 -0.88
N GLU A 43 -3.77 11.16 -0.73
CA GLU A 43 -4.68 11.34 0.41
C GLU A 43 -4.25 10.56 1.66
N ALA A 44 -3.48 9.47 1.49
CA ALA A 44 -2.96 8.70 2.61
C ALA A 44 -1.69 7.91 2.25
N TYR A 45 -0.79 7.80 3.22
CA TYR A 45 0.38 6.94 3.19
C TYR A 45 0.41 6.13 4.49
N TRP A 46 0.07 4.84 4.42
CA TRP A 46 -0.28 4.06 5.60
C TRP A 46 0.27 2.64 5.55
N SER A 47 0.31 1.97 6.70
CA SER A 47 0.78 0.60 6.82
C SER A 47 -0.24 -0.34 7.45
N CYS A 48 -0.11 -1.64 7.16
CA CYS A 48 -0.79 -2.68 7.91
C CYS A 48 -0.45 -2.62 9.41
N ASN A 49 -1.17 -3.41 10.22
CA ASN A 49 -0.89 -3.49 11.66
C ASN A 49 0.19 -4.52 12.03
N GLY A 50 0.78 -5.15 11.03
CA GLY A 50 1.91 -6.06 11.18
C GLY A 50 1.55 -7.54 11.09
N CYS A 51 2.56 -8.39 11.17
CA CYS A 51 2.46 -9.84 11.11
C CYS A 51 3.68 -10.51 11.75
N GLY A 52 3.51 -11.70 12.33
CA GLY A 52 4.52 -12.34 13.18
C GLY A 52 4.89 -11.41 14.34
N ASP A 53 6.17 -11.33 14.69
CA ASP A 53 6.64 -10.53 15.83
C ASP A 53 6.66 -9.01 15.58
N CYS A 54 6.39 -8.56 14.36
CA CYS A 54 6.34 -7.14 14.02
C CYS A 54 4.88 -6.72 13.95
N HIS A 55 4.35 -6.21 15.05
CA HIS A 55 2.95 -5.79 15.15
C HIS A 55 2.76 -4.57 16.05
N PHE A 56 1.74 -3.75 15.76
CA PHE A 56 1.31 -2.71 16.70
C PHE A 56 0.63 -3.33 17.93
N LYS A 57 0.54 -2.59 19.03
CA LYS A 57 -0.18 -3.03 20.24
C LYS A 57 -1.70 -3.15 19.99
N TYR A 58 -2.27 -2.18 19.27
CA TYR A 58 -3.70 -2.11 18.99
C TYR A 58 -3.99 -2.67 17.60
N GLN A 59 -4.28 -3.98 17.53
CA GLN A 59 -4.50 -4.67 16.26
C GLN A 59 -5.84 -4.31 15.61
N GLU A 60 -6.88 -4.07 16.41
CA GLU A 60 -8.22 -3.65 15.94
C GLU A 60 -8.21 -2.34 15.16
N GLY A 61 -7.20 -1.48 15.36
CA GLY A 61 -7.04 -0.25 14.59
C GLY A 61 -6.84 -0.45 13.08
N ILE A 62 -6.71 -1.70 12.60
CA ILE A 62 -6.77 -1.98 11.16
C ILE A 62 -8.16 -1.73 10.60
N GLU A 63 -9.22 -1.95 11.39
CA GLU A 63 -10.60 -1.70 11.00
C GLU A 63 -10.83 -0.20 10.78
N GLU A 64 -10.35 0.64 11.71
CA GLU A 64 -10.42 2.10 11.58
C GLU A 64 -9.68 2.60 10.32
N LYS A 65 -8.50 2.02 10.03
CA LYS A 65 -7.76 2.34 8.81
C LYS A 65 -8.53 1.96 7.55
N LEU A 66 -9.10 0.75 7.52
CA LEU A 66 -9.86 0.26 6.38
C LEU A 66 -11.12 1.10 6.17
N GLU A 67 -11.89 1.37 7.21
CA GLU A 67 -13.06 2.25 7.17
C GLU A 67 -12.68 3.64 6.62
N ARG A 68 -11.57 4.21 7.11
CA ARG A 68 -11.08 5.51 6.62
C ARG A 68 -10.72 5.49 5.14
N ILE A 69 -9.99 4.47 4.67
CA ILE A 69 -9.57 4.34 3.27
C ILE A 69 -10.77 4.07 2.35
N ILE A 70 -11.70 3.21 2.77
CA ILE A 70 -12.94 2.95 2.04
C ILE A 70 -13.79 4.23 1.95
N GLY A 71 -13.89 4.98 3.04
CA GLY A 71 -14.63 6.25 3.09
C GLY A 71 -14.03 7.36 2.22
N LEU A 72 -12.70 7.37 2.01
CA LEU A 72 -12.04 8.30 1.06
C LEU A 72 -12.47 8.06 -0.38
N LYS A 73 -12.79 6.80 -0.73
CA LYS A 73 -13.03 6.35 -2.10
C LYS A 73 -11.94 6.85 -3.06
N PRO A 74 -10.66 6.52 -2.81
CA PRO A 74 -9.58 6.92 -3.69
C PRO A 74 -9.75 6.23 -5.05
N ASP A 75 -9.24 6.86 -6.11
CA ASP A 75 -9.21 6.27 -7.44
C ASP A 75 -8.32 5.02 -7.51
N ALA A 76 -7.30 4.94 -6.66
CA ALA A 76 -6.42 3.77 -6.56
C ALA A 76 -5.74 3.64 -5.20
N VAL A 77 -5.53 2.39 -4.78
CA VAL A 77 -4.66 2.01 -3.66
C VAL A 77 -3.38 1.40 -4.25
N HIS A 78 -2.28 2.14 -4.17
CA HIS A 78 -0.96 1.63 -4.54
C HIS A 78 -0.38 0.77 -3.43
N VAL A 79 0.03 -0.45 -3.75
CA VAL A 79 0.61 -1.39 -2.79
C VAL A 79 2.11 -1.48 -3.02
N GLY A 80 2.90 -0.93 -2.09
CA GLY A 80 4.34 -0.81 -2.26
C GLY A 80 5.06 -2.16 -2.34
N VAL A 81 6.15 -2.21 -3.11
CA VAL A 81 6.96 -3.44 -3.34
C VAL A 81 7.44 -4.13 -2.05
N CYS A 82 7.56 -3.37 -0.96
CA CYS A 82 7.94 -3.87 0.37
C CYS A 82 6.98 -4.92 0.98
N VAL A 83 5.82 -5.17 0.37
CA VAL A 83 4.89 -6.22 0.80
C VAL A 83 5.24 -7.60 0.23
N LYS A 84 6.11 -7.64 -0.79
CA LYS A 84 6.56 -8.87 -1.44
C LYS A 84 7.73 -9.48 -0.66
N HIS A 85 7.79 -10.79 -0.58
CA HIS A 85 8.92 -11.53 0.00
C HIS A 85 9.20 -12.80 -0.79
N ARG A 86 10.42 -13.31 -0.68
CA ARG A 86 10.84 -14.54 -1.37
C ARG A 86 10.62 -15.74 -0.45
N THR A 87 9.94 -16.77 -0.96
CA THR A 87 9.75 -18.05 -0.26
C THR A 87 11.04 -18.88 -0.29
N GLN A 88 11.07 -19.98 0.48
CA GLN A 88 12.19 -20.93 0.47
C GLN A 88 12.42 -21.53 -0.93
N ASP A 89 11.35 -21.75 -1.69
CA ASP A 89 11.40 -22.25 -3.08
C ASP A 89 11.75 -21.17 -4.11
N GLY A 90 12.13 -19.97 -3.66
CA GLY A 90 12.58 -18.87 -4.50
C GLY A 90 11.45 -18.05 -5.14
N GLN A 91 10.17 -18.37 -4.91
CA GLN A 91 9.03 -17.64 -5.45
C GLN A 91 8.84 -16.29 -4.74
N VAL A 92 8.43 -15.25 -5.47
CA VAL A 92 8.10 -13.94 -4.89
C VAL A 92 6.60 -13.87 -4.66
N VAL A 93 6.19 -13.72 -3.41
CA VAL A 93 4.77 -13.72 -3.00
C VAL A 93 4.43 -12.49 -2.17
N THR A 94 3.16 -12.08 -2.21
CA THR A 94 2.64 -11.01 -1.34
C THR A 94 2.48 -11.52 0.09
N CYS A 95 2.78 -10.69 1.09
CA CYS A 95 2.47 -10.95 2.50
C CYS A 95 0.97 -11.26 2.69
N LYS A 96 0.63 -12.35 3.39
CA LYS A 96 -0.76 -12.79 3.60
C LYS A 96 -1.65 -11.71 4.21
N THR A 97 -1.18 -11.03 5.26
CA THR A 97 -1.92 -9.92 5.89
C THR A 97 -2.19 -8.77 4.92
N ILE A 98 -1.27 -8.50 3.99
CA ILE A 98 -1.49 -7.47 2.97
C ILE A 98 -2.47 -7.96 1.90
N ALA A 99 -2.40 -9.24 1.51
CA ALA A 99 -3.33 -9.84 0.56
C ALA A 99 -4.77 -9.75 1.11
N GLU A 100 -4.99 -10.13 2.37
CA GLU A 100 -6.29 -10.01 3.04
C GLU A 100 -6.80 -8.55 3.08
N ILE A 101 -5.91 -7.58 3.33
CA ILE A 101 -6.25 -6.15 3.26
C ILE A 101 -6.66 -5.75 1.84
N CYS A 102 -5.93 -6.21 0.81
CA CYS A 102 -6.25 -5.90 -0.59
C CYS A 102 -7.60 -6.50 -0.98
N GLU A 103 -7.85 -7.76 -0.66
CA GLU A 103 -9.13 -8.43 -0.92
C GLU A 103 -10.31 -7.68 -0.31
N ARG A 104 -10.16 -7.18 0.93
CA ARG A 104 -11.20 -6.37 1.60
C ARG A 104 -11.44 -5.02 0.92
N LEU A 105 -10.38 -4.36 0.45
CA LEU A 105 -10.49 -3.10 -0.28
C LEU A 105 -11.13 -3.32 -1.67
N GLU A 106 -10.76 -4.40 -2.37
CA GLU A 106 -11.37 -4.79 -3.65
C GLU A 106 -12.85 -5.14 -3.49
N ALA A 107 -13.20 -5.89 -2.45
CA ALA A 107 -14.59 -6.21 -2.12
C ALA A 107 -15.43 -4.95 -1.81
N ALA A 108 -14.79 -3.88 -1.33
CA ALA A 108 -15.40 -2.56 -1.14
C ALA A 108 -15.40 -1.69 -2.42
N GLY A 109 -14.95 -2.23 -3.55
CA GLY A 109 -14.98 -1.58 -4.87
C GLY A 109 -13.77 -0.69 -5.18
N LEU A 110 -12.69 -0.77 -4.40
CA LEU A 110 -11.49 0.04 -4.62
C LEU A 110 -10.55 -0.66 -5.61
N THR A 111 -9.87 0.12 -6.45
CA THR A 111 -8.88 -0.40 -7.40
C THR A 111 -7.52 -0.57 -6.73
N ILE A 112 -6.97 -1.78 -6.75
CA ILE A 112 -5.62 -2.06 -6.28
C ILE A 112 -4.62 -1.93 -7.43
N VAL A 113 -3.50 -1.26 -7.17
CA VAL A 113 -2.38 -1.13 -8.10
C VAL A 113 -1.13 -1.68 -7.44
N GLU A 114 -0.55 -2.71 -8.04
CA GLU A 114 0.72 -3.25 -7.57
C GLU A 114 1.88 -2.28 -7.86
N GLY A 115 2.68 -2.01 -6.83
CA GLY A 115 3.94 -1.29 -6.94
C GLY A 115 3.86 0.22 -6.66
N THR A 116 5.05 0.78 -6.44
CA THR A 116 5.27 2.23 -6.34
C THR A 116 6.48 2.62 -7.21
N HIS A 117 7.68 2.35 -6.72
CA HIS A 117 8.96 2.53 -7.41
C HIS A 117 9.48 1.20 -7.97
#